data_AF-A0A4P6JJX6-F1
#
_entry.id   AF-A0A4P6JJX6-F1
#
_cell.length_a   1.000
_cell.length_b   1.000
_cell.length_c   1.000
_cell.angle_alpha   90.00
_cell.angle_beta   90.00
_cell.angle_gamma   90.00
#
_symmetry.space_group_name_H-M   'P 1'
#
loop_
_entity.id
_entity.type
_entity.pdbx_description
1 polymer ?
#
loop_
_entity_poly.entity_id
_entity_poly.type
_entity_poly.pdbx_seq_one_letter_code
_entity_poly.pdbx_strand_id
1 'polypeptide(L)'
;MSEIGRMSVNQLLDEIELCEERRYMLHEALVTRASLQEVAEVQFNELAELAQEAANYMRSLQAGEPVKKVWIAQRDAWLERLAVLIDEL
;
A
#
# COMPACT_ATOMS: atom_id res chain seq x y z
N MET A 1 -39.81 30.31 -19.11
CA MET A 1 -39.70 28.88 -19.45
C MET A 1 -38.31 28.68 -20.02
N SER A 2 -37.44 28.00 -19.29
CA SER A 2 -36.03 27.80 -19.67
C SER A 2 -35.95 27.01 -20.97
N GLU A 3 -35.17 27.49 -21.94
CA GLU A 3 -34.75 26.71 -23.11
C GLU A 3 -33.99 25.47 -22.61
N ILE A 4 -34.71 24.36 -22.49
CA ILE A 4 -34.08 23.04 -22.44
C ILE A 4 -33.47 22.84 -23.83
N GLY A 5 -32.14 22.94 -23.86
CA GLY A 5 -31.33 23.08 -25.08
C GLY A 5 -31.65 22.04 -26.13
N ARG A 6 -31.78 22.49 -27.38
CA ARG A 6 -31.89 21.64 -28.57
C ARG A 6 -30.52 21.03 -28.87
N MET A 7 -30.10 20.06 -28.08
CA MET A 7 -28.95 19.22 -28.42
C MET A 7 -29.35 18.28 -29.57
N SER A 8 -28.55 18.24 -30.62
CA SER A 8 -28.74 17.27 -31.71
C SER A 8 -28.38 15.85 -31.24
N VAL A 9 -28.93 14.83 -31.89
CA VAL A 9 -28.61 13.43 -31.58
C VAL A 9 -27.11 13.16 -31.70
N ASN A 10 -26.43 13.77 -32.67
CA ASN A 10 -24.97 13.61 -32.83
C ASN A 10 -24.21 14.20 -31.64
N GLN A 11 -24.60 15.40 -31.18
CA GLN A 11 -23.99 16.00 -29.99
C GLN A 11 -24.23 15.16 -28.73
N LEU A 12 -25.40 14.54 -28.60
CA LEU A 12 -25.68 13.62 -27.49
C LEU A 12 -24.78 12.39 -27.56
N LEU A 13 -24.56 11.82 -28.74
CA LEU A 13 -23.69 10.65 -28.93
C LEU A 13 -22.23 10.99 -28.61
N ASP A 14 -21.74 12.14 -29.07
CA ASP A 14 -20.39 12.63 -28.75
C ASP A 14 -20.22 12.85 -27.23
N GLU A 15 -21.23 13.41 -26.56
CA GLU A 15 -21.23 13.58 -25.10
C GLU A 15 -21.24 12.24 -24.35
N ILE A 16 -21.98 11.25 -24.84
CA ILE A 16 -22.00 9.89 -24.28
C ILE A 16 -20.62 9.24 -24.42
N GLU A 17 -19.98 9.34 -25.59
CA GLU A 17 -18.65 8.79 -25.83
C GLU A 17 -17.61 9.43 -24.89
N LEU A 18 -17.61 10.77 -24.78
CA LEU A 18 -16.78 11.50 -23.83
C LEU A 18 -17.03 11.09 -22.37
N CYS A 19 -18.28 10.86 -21.99
CA CYS A 19 -18.61 10.40 -20.65
C CYS A 19 -18.09 8.98 -20.40
N GLU A 20 -18.20 8.08 -21.37
CA GLU A 20 -17.70 6.71 -21.27
C GLU A 20 -16.17 6.66 -21.19
N GLU A 21 -15.46 7.47 -21.98
CA GLU A 21 -13.99 7.60 -21.89
C GLU A 21 -13.57 8.10 -20.49
N ARG A 22 -14.24 9.13 -19.98
CA ARG A 22 -13.96 9.65 -18.62
C ARG A 22 -14.26 8.62 -17.55
N ARG A 23 -15.36 7.87 -17.68
CA ARG A 23 -15.71 6.78 -16.75
C ARG A 23 -14.64 5.70 -16.77
N TYR A 24 -14.14 5.33 -17.95
CA TYR A 24 -13.07 4.35 -18.11
C TYR A 24 -11.78 4.81 -17.41
N MET A 25 -11.31 6.03 -17.69
CA MET A 25 -10.11 6.58 -17.04
C MET A 25 -10.26 6.65 -15.52
N LEU A 26 -11.42 7.09 -15.02
CA LEU A 26 -11.69 7.15 -13.58
C LEU A 26 -11.67 5.75 -12.96
N HIS A 27 -12.27 4.77 -13.63
CA HIS A 27 -12.25 3.39 -13.18
C HIS A 27 -10.83 2.83 -13.11
N GLU A 28 -10.01 3.01 -14.14
CA GLU A 28 -8.61 2.59 -14.11
C GLU A 28 -7.84 3.25 -12.97
N ALA A 29 -7.98 4.56 -12.78
CA ALA A 29 -7.33 5.29 -11.70
C ALA A 29 -7.74 4.77 -10.31
N LEU A 30 -9.02 4.40 -10.13
CA LEU A 30 -9.52 3.82 -8.88
C LEU A 30 -8.93 2.43 -8.64
N VAL A 31 -8.87 1.58 -9.67
CA VAL A 31 -8.27 0.25 -9.58
C VAL A 31 -6.79 0.35 -9.23
N THR A 32 -6.02 1.19 -9.93
CA THR A 32 -4.61 1.41 -9.64
C THR A 32 -4.40 1.90 -8.22
N ARG A 33 -5.20 2.87 -7.75
CA ARG A 33 -5.12 3.36 -6.38
C ARG A 33 -5.43 2.26 -5.35
N ALA A 34 -6.47 1.47 -5.58
CA ALA A 34 -6.82 0.37 -4.68
C ALA A 34 -5.69 -0.67 -4.60
N SER A 35 -5.09 -1.05 -5.74
CA SER A 35 -3.95 -1.96 -5.78
C SER A 35 -2.72 -1.39 -5.06
N LEU A 36 -2.40 -0.10 -5.25
CA LEU A 36 -1.30 0.54 -4.52
C LEU A 36 -1.56 0.58 -3.01
N GLN A 37 -2.81 0.81 -2.61
CA GLN A 37 -3.18 0.78 -1.20
C GLN A 37 -3.06 -0.63 -0.61
N GLU A 38 -3.50 -1.65 -1.33
CA GLU A 38 -3.35 -3.05 -0.90
C GLU A 38 -1.87 -3.41 -0.69
N VAL A 39 -1.00 -3.06 -1.65
CA VAL A 39 0.45 -3.27 -1.54
C VAL A 39 1.02 -2.54 -0.32
N ALA A 40 0.66 -1.27 -0.12
CA ALA A 40 1.13 -0.47 1.01
C ALA A 40 0.65 -1.04 2.36
N GLU A 41 -0.60 -1.54 2.43
CA GLU A 41 -1.14 -2.18 3.64
C GLU A 41 -0.40 -3.48 3.96
N VAL A 42 -0.11 -4.31 2.96
CA VAL A 42 0.69 -5.54 3.13
C VAL A 42 2.07 -5.22 3.69
N GLN A 43 2.80 -4.28 3.06
CA GLN A 43 4.14 -3.88 3.51
C GLN A 43 4.13 -3.29 4.92
N PHE A 44 3.13 -2.47 5.24
CA PHE A 44 2.98 -1.91 6.59
C PHE A 44 2.75 -3.00 7.63
N ASN A 45 1.91 -3.99 7.33
CA ASN A 45 1.64 -5.10 8.23
C ASN A 45 2.91 -5.94 8.47
N GLU A 46 3.68 -6.24 7.43
CA GLU A 46 4.95 -6.98 7.55
C GLU A 46 5.97 -6.24 8.43
N LEU A 47 6.09 -4.91 8.28
CA LEU A 47 6.92 -4.08 9.15
C LEU A 47 6.44 -4.08 10.60
N ALA A 48 5.13 -4.01 10.82
CA ALA A 48 4.54 -4.04 12.15
C ALA A 48 4.79 -5.39 12.86
N GLU A 49 4.65 -6.51 12.15
CA GLU A 49 4.96 -7.84 12.66
C GLU A 49 6.44 -7.97 13.01
N LEU A 50 7.35 -7.53 12.13
CA LEU A 50 8.79 -7.55 12.38
C LEU A 50 9.16 -6.73 13.62
N ALA A 51 8.57 -5.55 13.77
CA ALA A 51 8.78 -4.69 14.94
C ALA A 51 8.26 -5.37 16.22
N GLN A 52 7.13 -6.05 16.15
CA GLN A 52 6.52 -6.76 17.27
C GLN A 52 7.36 -7.98 17.70
N GLU A 53 7.91 -8.75 16.75
CA GLU A 53 8.86 -9.83 17.00
C GLU A 53 10.10 -9.31 17.74
N ALA A 54 10.73 -8.26 17.20
CA ALA A 54 11.91 -7.65 17.79
C ALA A 54 11.63 -7.13 19.22
N ALA A 55 10.49 -6.46 19.43
CA ALA A 55 10.10 -5.95 20.74
C ALA A 55 9.91 -7.08 21.76
N ASN A 56 9.25 -8.17 21.38
CA ASN A 56 9.04 -9.32 22.27
C ASN A 56 10.36 -9.98 22.65
N TYR A 57 11.27 -10.11 21.68
CA TYR A 57 12.57 -10.70 21.94
C TYR A 57 13.45 -9.81 22.82
N MET A 58 13.45 -8.49 22.60
CA MET A 58 14.14 -7.53 23.46
C MET A 58 13.61 -7.56 24.89
N ARG A 59 12.28 -7.71 25.08
CA ARG A 59 11.66 -7.85 26.41
C ARG A 59 12.03 -9.15 27.13
N SER A 60 12.44 -10.18 26.38
CA SER A 60 12.87 -11.45 26.98
C SER A 60 14.28 -11.41 27.56
N LEU A 61 15.05 -10.35 27.30
CA LEU A 61 16.37 -10.14 27.87
C LEU A 61 16.28 -9.73 29.35
N GLN A 62 17.01 -10.44 30.20
CA GLN A 62 17.19 -10.06 31.60
C GLN A 62 18.47 -9.23 31.78
N ALA A 63 18.38 -8.19 32.62
CA ALA A 63 19.53 -7.34 32.93
C ALA A 63 20.62 -8.16 33.63
N GLY A 64 21.86 -8.04 33.14
CA GLY A 64 23.02 -8.77 33.67
C GLY A 64 23.29 -10.12 32.99
N GLU A 65 22.40 -10.61 32.13
CA GLU A 65 22.70 -11.77 31.29
C GLU A 65 23.64 -11.41 30.13
N PRO A 66 24.61 -12.29 29.80
CA PRO A 66 25.43 -12.11 28.61
C PRO A 66 24.60 -12.27 27.34
N VAL A 67 24.78 -11.36 26.39
CA VAL A 67 24.13 -11.44 25.07
C VAL A 67 24.62 -12.70 24.35
N LYS A 68 23.70 -13.63 24.10
CA LYS A 68 23.99 -14.91 23.43
C LYS A 68 24.26 -14.66 21.93
N LYS A 69 25.13 -15.46 21.31
CA LYS A 69 25.39 -15.39 19.85
C LYS A 69 24.12 -15.54 19.01
N VAL A 70 23.17 -16.35 19.47
CA VAL A 70 21.85 -16.54 18.83
C VAL A 70 21.07 -15.22 18.78
N TRP A 71 21.20 -14.39 19.82
CA TRP A 71 20.54 -13.08 19.84
C TRP A 71 21.09 -12.15 18.77
N ILE A 72 22.42 -12.11 18.62
CA ILE A 72 23.09 -11.29 17.60
C ILE A 72 22.67 -11.75 16.20
N ALA A 73 22.68 -13.06 15.95
CA ALA A 73 22.24 -13.62 14.67
C ALA A 73 20.78 -13.28 14.36
N GLN A 74 19.88 -13.34 15.35
CA GLN A 74 18.48 -12.99 15.17
C GLN A 74 18.29 -11.50 14.87
N ARG A 75 19.01 -10.62 15.58
CA ARG A 75 19.02 -9.18 15.29
C ARG A 75 19.47 -8.91 13.86
N ASP A 76 20.57 -9.52 13.44
CA ASP A 76 21.14 -9.31 12.11
C ASP A 76 20.18 -9.79 11.01
N ALA A 77 19.51 -10.92 11.23
CA ALA A 77 18.47 -11.40 10.33
C ALA A 77 17.27 -10.44 10.22
N TRP A 78 16.85 -9.80 11.32
CA TRP A 78 15.81 -8.77 11.25
C TRP A 78 16.27 -7.51 10.52
N LEU A 79 17.52 -7.08 10.73
CA LEU A 79 18.08 -5.94 10.03
C LEU A 79 18.17 -6.19 8.52
N GLU A 80 18.52 -7.40 8.11
CA GLU A 80 18.53 -7.82 6.71
C GLU A 80 17.11 -7.82 6.12
N ARG A 81 16.14 -8.42 6.81
CA ARG A 81 14.72 -8.40 6.39
C ARG A 81 14.17 -6.98 6.29
N LEU A 82 14.52 -6.11 7.24
CA LEU A 82 14.11 -4.71 7.24
C LEU A 82 14.71 -3.96 6.05
N ALA A 83 15.98 -4.20 5.72
CA ALA A 83 16.63 -3.59 4.56
C ALA A 83 15.93 -3.96 3.25
N VAL A 84 15.59 -5.24 3.07
CA VAL A 84 14.83 -5.72 1.90
C VAL A 84 13.46 -5.04 1.83
N LEU A 85 12.70 -5.01 2.93
CA LEU A 85 11.37 -4.37 2.96
C LEU A 85 11.42 -2.87 2.67
N ILE A 86 12.51 -2.19 3.05
CA ILE A 86 12.68 -0.76 2.76
C ILE A 86 13.12 -0.52 1.31
N ASP A 87 13.97 -1.37 0.75
CA ASP A 87 14.42 -1.25 -0.64
C ASP A 87 13.30 -1.61 -1.65
N GLU A 88 12.28 -2.35 -1.22
CA GLU A 88 11.07 -2.69 -1.99
C GLU A 88 9.95 -1.63 -1.89
N LEU A 89 10.15 -0.53 -1.15
CA LEU A 89 9.25 0.63 -1.05
C LEU A 89 9.57 1.72 -2.09
#